data_AF-A0A090TP33-F1
#
_entry.id   AF-A0A090TP33-F1
#
_cell.length_a   1.000
_cell.length_b   1.000
_cell.length_c   1.000
_cell.angle_alpha   90.00
_cell.angle_beta   90.00
_cell.angle_gamma   90.00
#
_symmetry.space_group_name_H-M   'P 1'
#
loop_
_entity.id
_entity.type
_entity.pdbx_description
1 polymer ?
#
loop_
_entity_poly.entity_id
_entity_poly.type
_entity_poly.pdbx_seq_one_letter_code
_entity_poly.pdbx_strand_id
1 'polypeptide(L)'
;MKLLKIGLPILAATVIAGCAQNTQQDNYLEASFELCNTEVNLYSVSDDGRVRIVCKDGAKFALNSEKTLDIMRDINIDYCNGEGLGQFSESRKYYSFRCKSGTLLNINK
;
A
#
# COMPACT_ATOMS: atom_id res chain seq x y z
N MET A 1 28.03 -65.27 6.73
CA MET A 1 27.03 -64.58 7.59
C MET A 1 27.76 -63.69 8.58
N LYS A 2 27.61 -62.37 8.49
CA LYS A 2 27.40 -61.48 9.64
C LYS A 2 26.98 -60.10 9.15
N LEU A 3 25.99 -59.55 9.83
CA LEU A 3 24.99 -58.63 9.34
C LEU A 3 25.49 -57.19 9.14
N LEU A 4 24.76 -56.52 8.26
CA LEU A 4 24.79 -55.11 7.86
C LEU A 4 24.77 -54.16 9.07
N LYS A 5 25.63 -53.14 9.05
CA LYS A 5 25.74 -52.09 10.06
C LYS A 5 24.50 -51.18 10.05
N ILE A 6 23.83 -51.10 11.20
CA ILE A 6 22.81 -50.10 11.52
C ILE A 6 23.50 -48.75 11.72
N GLY A 7 22.97 -47.71 11.08
CA GLY A 7 23.38 -46.33 11.32
C GLY A 7 22.67 -45.39 10.36
N LEU A 8 21.40 -45.09 10.65
CA LEU A 8 20.61 -44.06 9.97
C LEU A 8 20.91 -42.71 10.64
N PRO A 9 21.59 -41.73 10.01
CA PRO A 9 21.55 -40.37 10.49
C PRO A 9 20.35 -39.67 9.83
N ILE A 10 19.37 -39.38 10.66
CA ILE A 10 18.32 -38.40 10.42
C ILE A 10 19.03 -37.07 10.11
N LEU A 11 18.97 -36.59 8.86
CA LEU A 11 19.37 -35.23 8.53
C LEU A 11 18.15 -34.39 8.18
N ALA A 12 18.01 -33.33 8.96
CA ALA A 12 16.89 -32.42 9.07
C ALA A 12 16.36 -31.91 7.72
N ALA A 13 15.05 -32.03 7.55
CA ALA A 13 14.31 -31.16 6.64
C ALA A 13 14.34 -29.75 7.23
N THR A 14 15.26 -28.91 6.76
CA THR A 14 15.20 -27.47 6.97
C THR A 14 13.99 -26.96 6.19
N VAL A 15 12.84 -26.90 6.86
CA VAL A 15 11.72 -26.07 6.41
C VAL A 15 12.21 -24.63 6.47
N ILE A 16 12.62 -24.10 5.32
CA ILE A 16 12.79 -22.67 5.13
C ILE A 16 11.38 -22.09 5.13
N ALA A 17 10.80 -21.91 6.32
CA ALA A 17 9.65 -21.05 6.48
C ALA A 17 10.14 -19.63 6.21
N GLY A 18 10.17 -19.24 4.93
CA GLY A 18 10.30 -17.85 4.55
C GLY A 18 9.07 -17.14 5.07
N CYS A 19 9.18 -16.49 6.23
CA CYS A 19 8.17 -15.58 6.73
C CYS A 19 8.19 -14.32 5.86
N ALA A 20 7.73 -14.43 4.61
CA ALA A 20 7.33 -13.29 3.81
C ALA A 20 5.94 -12.85 4.32
N GLN A 21 5.89 -12.30 5.54
CA GLN A 21 4.71 -11.56 5.98
C GLN A 21 4.98 -10.09 5.65
N ASN A 22 4.39 -9.62 4.55
CA ASN A 22 4.31 -8.20 4.28
C ASN A 22 3.67 -7.52 5.49
N THR A 23 4.32 -6.49 6.01
CA THR A 23 3.74 -5.72 7.11
C THR A 23 2.58 -4.88 6.56
N GLN A 24 1.64 -4.48 7.42
CA GLN A 24 0.57 -3.57 7.00
C GLN A 24 1.12 -2.28 6.38
N GLN A 25 2.26 -1.81 6.88
CA GLN A 25 2.94 -0.64 6.36
C GLN A 25 3.45 -0.85 4.92
N ASP A 26 3.95 -2.04 4.58
CA ASP A 26 4.38 -2.36 3.21
C ASP A 26 3.19 -2.35 2.23
N ASN A 27 2.02 -2.86 2.66
CA ASN A 27 0.80 -2.83 1.86
C ASN A 27 0.36 -1.38 1.55
N TYR A 28 0.46 -0.48 2.51
CA TYR A 28 0.10 0.93 2.32
C TYR A 28 1.14 1.71 1.50
N LEU A 29 2.42 1.32 1.57
CA LEU A 29 3.45 1.86 0.69
C LEU A 29 3.20 1.45 -0.77
N GLU A 30 2.83 0.19 -1.01
CA GLU A 30 2.45 -0.29 -2.34
C GLU A 30 1.21 0.46 -2.87
N ALA A 31 0.16 0.59 -2.05
CA ALA A 31 -1.02 1.37 -2.41
C ALA A 31 -0.67 2.83 -2.73
N SER A 32 0.29 3.42 -2.02
CA SER A 32 0.77 4.77 -2.30
C SER A 32 1.46 4.88 -3.67
N PHE A 33 2.19 3.84 -4.09
CA PHE A 33 2.80 3.77 -5.42
C PHE A 33 1.74 3.68 -6.52
N GLU A 34 0.74 2.81 -6.34
CA GLU A 34 -0.42 2.69 -7.24
C GLU A 34 -1.17 4.03 -7.38
N LEU A 35 -1.34 4.76 -6.28
CA LEU A 35 -1.97 6.09 -6.25
C LEU A 35 -1.15 7.16 -6.97
N CYS A 36 0.16 7.17 -6.78
CA CYS A 36 1.06 8.12 -7.42
C CYS A 36 1.17 7.85 -8.93
N ASN A 37 0.96 6.61 -9.37
CA ASN A 37 1.29 6.12 -10.72
C ASN A 37 2.75 6.43 -11.11
N THR A 38 3.61 6.52 -10.09
CA THR A 38 5.05 6.80 -10.13
C THR A 38 5.62 6.50 -8.74
N GLU A 39 6.93 6.61 -8.58
CA GLU A 39 7.61 6.40 -7.31
C GLU A 39 7.12 7.35 -6.20
N VAL A 40 7.17 6.86 -4.97
CA VAL A 40 6.89 7.61 -3.76
C VAL A 40 8.21 8.11 -3.18
N ASN A 41 8.36 9.43 -3.03
CA ASN A 41 9.52 10.05 -2.37
C ASN A 41 9.43 9.96 -0.85
N LEU A 42 8.22 10.07 -0.29
CA LEU A 42 7.98 10.01 1.15
C LEU A 42 6.63 9.39 1.44
N TYR A 43 6.63 8.40 2.33
CA TYR A 43 5.46 7.90 3.02
C TYR A 43 5.72 8.02 4.52
N SER A 44 4.85 8.71 5.26
CA SER A 44 4.99 8.85 6.70
C SER A 44 3.65 8.76 7.40
N VAL A 45 3.63 8.06 8.53
CA VAL A 45 2.48 7.96 9.43
C VAL A 45 2.84 8.66 10.73
N SER A 46 1.99 9.57 11.18
CA SER A 46 2.13 10.28 12.46
C SER A 46 1.58 9.43 13.60
N ASP A 47 1.96 9.74 14.85
CA ASP A 47 1.45 9.04 16.04
C ASP A 47 -0.08 9.11 16.20
N ASP A 48 -0.71 10.14 15.62
CA ASP A 48 -2.17 10.31 15.58
C ASP A 48 -2.85 9.61 14.39
N GLY A 49 -2.10 8.80 13.64
CA GLY A 49 -2.58 8.02 12.49
C GLY A 49 -2.63 8.79 11.18
N ARG A 50 -2.32 10.09 11.15
CA ARG A 50 -2.33 10.87 9.89
C ARG A 50 -1.21 10.42 8.97
N VAL A 51 -1.56 10.29 7.69
CA VAL A 51 -0.62 9.85 6.64
C VAL A 51 -0.25 11.04 5.75
N ARG A 52 1.04 11.16 5.42
CA ARG A 52 1.55 12.10 4.41
C ARG A 52 2.29 11.33 3.34
N ILE A 53 1.98 11.66 2.09
CA ILE A 53 2.56 11.03 0.91
C ILE A 53 3.09 12.13 0.01
N VAL A 54 4.30 11.96 -0.50
CA VAL A 54 4.89 12.82 -1.52
C VAL A 54 5.32 11.92 -2.67
N CYS A 55 4.71 12.12 -3.85
CA CYS A 55 5.09 11.42 -5.07
C CYS A 55 6.33 12.07 -5.71
N LYS A 56 7.00 11.33 -6.59
CA LYS A 56 8.18 11.81 -7.33
C LYS A 56 7.89 12.95 -8.29
N ASP A 57 6.67 13.02 -8.81
CA ASP A 57 6.18 14.13 -9.65
C ASP A 57 5.80 15.40 -8.84
N GLY A 58 5.93 15.35 -7.51
CA GLY A 58 5.64 16.46 -6.61
C GLY A 58 4.20 16.52 -6.09
N ALA A 59 3.32 15.60 -6.49
CA ALA A 59 1.99 15.48 -5.89
C ALA A 59 2.09 15.18 -4.39
N LYS A 60 1.21 15.77 -3.59
CA LYS A 60 1.21 15.66 -2.13
C LYS A 60 -0.17 15.32 -1.61
N PHE A 61 -0.24 14.32 -0.74
CA PHE A 61 -1.48 13.88 -0.11
C PHE A 61 -1.36 13.91 1.41
N ALA A 62 -2.46 14.30 2.04
CA ALA A 62 -2.58 14.38 3.49
C ALA A 62 -3.88 13.72 3.91
N LEU A 63 -3.77 12.64 4.67
CA LEU A 63 -4.86 11.75 5.01
C LEU A 63 -5.00 11.66 6.53
N ASN A 64 -6.22 11.43 6.99
CA ASN A 64 -6.54 11.25 8.40
C ASN A 64 -6.17 9.86 8.91
N SER A 65 -6.06 8.86 8.03
CA SER A 65 -5.70 7.48 8.40
C SER A 65 -5.18 6.69 7.21
N GLU A 66 -4.47 5.59 7.48
CA GLU A 66 -4.07 4.63 6.45
C GLU A 66 -5.28 4.01 5.74
N LYS A 67 -6.41 3.81 6.44
CA LYS A 67 -7.65 3.32 5.83
C LYS A 67 -8.19 4.23 4.70
N THR A 68 -7.85 5.51 4.73
CA THR A 68 -8.20 6.44 3.65
C THR A 68 -7.47 6.08 2.35
N LEU A 69 -6.28 5.46 2.41
CA LEU A 69 -5.55 5.00 1.21
C LEU A 69 -6.35 3.98 0.41
N ASP A 70 -6.98 3.02 1.09
CA ASP A 70 -7.78 1.99 0.44
C ASP A 70 -8.91 2.64 -0.38
N ILE A 71 -9.60 3.60 0.24
CA ILE A 71 -10.67 4.37 -0.40
C ILE A 71 -10.15 5.17 -1.59
N MET A 72 -8.99 5.82 -1.45
CA MET A 72 -8.38 6.57 -2.54
C MET A 72 -8.01 5.65 -3.70
N ARG A 73 -7.50 4.44 -3.43
CA ARG A 73 -7.11 3.48 -4.45
C ARG A 73 -8.32 3.00 -5.21
N ASP A 74 -9.37 2.60 -4.50
CA ASP A 74 -10.62 2.16 -5.12
C ASP A 74 -11.18 3.27 -6.01
N ILE A 75 -11.16 4.53 -5.56
CA ILE A 75 -11.61 5.67 -6.36
C ILE A 75 -10.72 5.91 -7.58
N ASN A 76 -9.40 5.75 -7.45
CA ASN A 76 -8.48 5.87 -8.58
C ASN A 76 -8.78 4.81 -9.66
N ILE A 77 -9.06 3.58 -9.25
CA ILE A 77 -9.42 2.48 -10.15
C ILE A 77 -10.79 2.77 -10.80
N ASP A 78 -11.80 3.08 -9.99
CA ASP A 78 -13.19 3.16 -10.44
C ASP A 78 -13.49 4.42 -11.27
N TYR A 79 -12.84 5.54 -10.97
CA TYR A 79 -13.21 6.84 -11.55
C TYR A 79 -12.08 7.57 -12.27
N CYS A 80 -10.82 7.25 -11.96
CA CYS A 80 -9.65 7.86 -12.62
C CYS A 80 -8.95 6.90 -13.59
N ASN A 81 -9.52 5.73 -13.88
CA ASN A 81 -8.96 4.71 -14.77
C ASN A 81 -7.51 4.32 -14.42
N GLY A 82 -7.11 4.43 -13.15
CA GLY A 82 -5.74 4.16 -12.72
C GLY A 82 -4.69 5.20 -13.14
N GLU A 83 -5.07 6.34 -13.73
CA GLU A 83 -4.13 7.41 -14.14
C GLU A 83 -3.39 8.04 -12.94
N GLY A 84 -3.94 7.90 -11.74
CA GLY A 84 -3.47 8.51 -10.51
C GLY A 84 -4.28 9.74 -10.12
N LEU A 85 -4.15 10.12 -8.85
CA LEU A 85 -4.81 11.30 -8.30
C LEU A 85 -3.89 12.52 -8.45
N GLY A 86 -4.47 13.66 -8.83
CA GLY A 86 -3.78 14.95 -8.86
C GLY A 86 -3.94 15.73 -7.56
N GLN A 87 -5.13 15.69 -6.95
CA GLN A 87 -5.43 16.33 -5.67
C GLN A 87 -6.43 15.51 -4.87
N PHE A 88 -6.29 15.55 -3.55
CA PHE A 88 -7.20 14.94 -2.60
C PHE A 88 -7.48 15.92 -1.46
N SER A 89 -8.72 15.95 -1.01
CA SER A 89 -9.08 16.52 0.27
C SER A 89 -10.21 15.70 0.89
N GLU A 90 -10.20 15.61 2.22
CA GLU A 90 -11.29 14.97 2.94
C GLU A 90 -11.89 15.89 3.99
N SER A 91 -13.20 15.83 4.07
CA SER A 91 -14.00 16.50 5.10
C SER A 91 -14.69 15.45 5.97
N ARG A 92 -15.59 15.89 6.85
CA ARG A 92 -16.40 14.95 7.65
C ARG A 92 -17.45 14.20 6.81
N LYS A 93 -17.88 14.77 5.68
CA LYS A 93 -19.00 14.24 4.89
C LYS A 93 -18.60 13.76 3.50
N TYR A 94 -17.46 14.25 3.00
CA TYR A 94 -17.06 14.01 1.62
C TYR A 94 -15.58 13.69 1.50
N TYR A 95 -15.26 12.87 0.51
CA TYR A 95 -13.95 12.80 -0.12
C TYR A 95 -14.01 13.53 -1.46
N SER A 96 -13.13 14.51 -1.66
CA SER A 96 -13.06 15.29 -2.90
C SER A 96 -11.73 15.06 -3.61
N PHE A 97 -11.80 14.81 -4.92
CA PHE A 97 -10.67 14.39 -5.73
C PHE A 97 -10.59 15.16 -7.03
N ARG A 98 -9.36 15.23 -7.54
CA ARG A 98 -9.08 15.56 -8.94
C ARG A 98 -8.21 14.44 -9.51
N CYS A 99 -8.67 13.74 -10.55
CA CYS A 99 -7.82 12.82 -11.31
C CYS A 99 -6.72 13.59 -12.05
N LYS A 100 -5.62 12.95 -12.46
CA LYS A 100 -4.57 13.64 -13.26
C LYS A 100 -5.10 14.17 -14.60
N SER A 101 -6.11 13.52 -15.20
CA SER A 101 -6.86 14.03 -16.37
C SER A 101 -7.65 15.32 -16.13
N GLY A 102 -7.83 15.73 -14.87
CA GLY A 102 -8.53 16.95 -14.49
C GLY A 102 -9.98 16.74 -14.03
N THR A 103 -10.53 15.54 -14.20
CA THR A 103 -11.86 15.15 -13.71
C THR A 103 -11.98 15.40 -12.22
N LEU A 104 -13.08 16.05 -11.82
CA LEU A 104 -13.38 16.35 -10.43
C LEU A 104 -14.47 15.42 -9.91
N LEU A 105 -14.22 14.83 -8.73
CA LEU A 105 -15.12 13.89 -8.09
C LEU A 105 -15.39 14.31 -6.65
N ASN A 106 -16.61 14.08 -6.20
CA ASN A 106 -17.00 14.32 -4.82
C ASN A 106 -17.87 13.16 -4.34
N ILE A 107 -17.31 12.34 -3.45
CA ILE A 107 -17.91 11.10 -2.96
C ILE A 107 -18.36 11.31 -1.52
N ASN A 108 -19.60 10.96 -1.18
CA ASN A 108 -20.06 10.98 0.22
C ASN A 108 -19.36 9.86 1.03
N LYS A 109 -19.05 10.16 2.29
CA LYS A 109 -18.50 9.19 3.25
C LYS A 109 -19.58 8.28 3.83
#